data_AF-A0A120ECM4-F1
#
_entry.id   AF-A0A120ECM4-F1
#
_cell.length_a   1.000
_cell.length_b   1.000
_cell.length_c   1.000
_cell.angle_alpha   90.00
_cell.angle_beta   90.00
_cell.angle_gamma   90.00
#
_symmetry.space_group_name_H-M   'P 1'
#
loop_
_entity.id
_entity.type
_entity.pdbx_description
1 polymer ?
#
loop_
_entity_poly.entity_id
_entity_poly.type
_entity_poly.pdbx_seq_one_letter_code
_entity_poly.pdbx_strand_id
1 'polypeptide(L)' 'MIQVKMFDKEHEKDLEFAVNRFLRKLEDEDVVDIKYQVTVDVDRDEQVYCFSAMVMYKA' A
#
# COMPACT_ATOMS: atom_id res chain seq x y z
N MET A 1 -9.55 -0.03 18.25
CA MET A 1 -9.39 1.36 17.74
C MET A 1 -9.06 1.29 16.24
N ILE A 2 -9.40 2.30 15.43
CA ILE A 2 -8.95 2.32 14.03
C ILE A 2 -7.45 2.62 13.98
N GLN A 3 -6.73 1.87 13.15
CA GLN A 3 -5.29 1.98 12.89
C GLN A 3 -5.05 2.14 11.38
N VAL A 4 -3.87 2.66 11.03
CA VAL A 4 -3.47 2.87 9.64
C VAL A 4 -2.10 2.25 9.40
N LYS A 5 -1.96 1.54 8.28
CA LYS A 5 -0.69 0.96 7.81
C LYS A 5 -0.39 1.52 6.42
N MET A 6 0.78 2.15 6.27
CA MET A 6 1.26 2.66 4.99
C MET A 6 2.26 1.70 4.35
N PHE A 7 2.16 1.54 3.04
CA PHE A 7 3.09 0.80 2.20
C PHE A 7 3.51 1.67 1.02
N ASP A 8 4.78 1.62 0.66
CA ASP A 8 5.35 2.29 -0.51
C ASP A 8 6.43 1.38 -1.12
N LYS A 9 6.43 1.27 -2.46
CA LYS A 9 7.29 0.40 -3.27
C LYS A 9 7.52 0.99 -4.65
N GLU A 10 8.71 0.76 -5.20
CA GLU A 10 9.08 1.12 -6.58
C GLU A 10 8.46 0.17 -7.62
N HIS A 11 7.96 -0.99 -7.19
CA HIS A 11 7.32 -1.98 -8.04
C HIS A 11 5.96 -2.39 -7.51
N GLU A 12 4.95 -2.36 -8.39
CA GLU A 12 3.56 -2.69 -8.07
C GLU A 12 3.42 -4.11 -7.48
N LYS A 13 4.17 -5.10 -8.00
CA LYS A 13 4.16 -6.47 -7.47
C LYS A 13 4.68 -6.58 -6.05
N ASP A 14 5.67 -5.77 -5.70
CA ASP A 14 6.20 -5.75 -4.33
C ASP A 14 5.20 -5.12 -3.37
N LEU A 15 4.42 -4.14 -3.85
CA LEU A 15 3.33 -3.53 -3.09
C LEU A 15 2.24 -4.56 -2.83
N GLU A 16 1.78 -5.25 -3.89
CA GLU A 16 0.78 -6.32 -3.81
C GLU A 16 1.19 -7.38 -2.79
N PHE A 17 2.43 -7.87 -2.87
CA PHE A 17 2.93 -8.87 -1.94
C PHE A 17 2.95 -8.36 -0.49
N ALA A 18 3.41 -7.12 -0.26
CA ALA A 18 3.51 -6.53 1.07
C ALA A 18 2.13 -6.33 1.71
N VAL A 19 1.16 -5.81 0.93
CA VAL A 19 -0.23 -5.60 1.37
C VAL A 19 -0.89 -6.94 1.67
N ASN A 20 -0.83 -7.92 0.76
CA ASN A 20 -1.42 -9.24 0.98
C ASN A 20 -0.83 -9.95 2.21
N ARG A 21 0.49 -9.84 2.43
CA ARG A 21 1.13 -10.40 3.62
C ARG A 21 0.65 -9.74 4.91
N PHE A 22 0.26 -8.47 4.88
CA PHE A 22 -0.32 -7.78 6.02
C PHE A 22 -1.79 -8.19 6.23
N LEU A 23 -2.60 -8.20 5.17
CA LEU A 23 -4.01 -8.58 5.23
C LEU A 23 -4.22 -10.00 5.76
N ARG A 24 -3.32 -10.94 5.46
CA ARG A 24 -3.35 -12.32 6.02
C ARG A 24 -3.26 -12.41 7.55
N LYS A 25 -3.01 -11.28 8.24
CA LYS A 25 -2.95 -11.19 9.71
C LYS A 25 -4.20 -10.56 10.31
N LEU A 26 -5.15 -10.16 9.49
CA LEU A 26 -6.40 -9.51 9.89
C LEU A 26 -7.57 -10.42 9.49
N GLU A 27 -8.67 -10.31 10.23
CA GLU A 27 -9.95 -10.84 9.78
C GLU A 27 -10.54 -9.86 8.75
N ASP A 28 -11.33 -10.37 7.79
CA ASP A 28 -11.90 -9.55 6.72
C ASP A 28 -12.77 -8.39 7.26
N GLU A 29 -13.45 -8.61 8.39
CA GLU A 29 -14.30 -7.59 9.06
C GLU A 29 -13.54 -6.47 9.78
N ASP A 30 -12.23 -6.68 9.99
CA ASP A 30 -11.33 -5.69 10.57
C ASP A 30 -10.78 -4.73 9.53
N VAL A 31 -10.84 -5.08 8.24
CA VAL A 31 -10.43 -4.18 7.15
C VAL A 31 -11.51 -3.11 6.96
N VAL A 32 -11.12 -1.84 7.10
CA VAL A 32 -12.02 -0.70 6.95
C VAL A 32 -11.98 -0.17 5.52
N ASP A 33 -10.78 0.00 4.96
CA ASP A 33 -10.58 0.50 3.59
C ASP A 33 -9.13 0.28 3.15
N ILE A 34 -8.92 0.27 1.83
CA ILE A 34 -7.58 0.26 1.23
C ILE A 34 -7.54 1.33 0.13
N LYS A 35 -6.66 2.32 0.29
CA LYS A 35 -6.45 3.38 -0.70
C LYS A 35 -5.14 3.15 -1.43
N TYR A 36 -5.22 2.99 -2.75
CA TYR A 36 -4.06 2.88 -3.62
C TYR A 36 -3.73 4.22 -4.27
N GLN A 37 -2.45 4.55 -4.37
CA GLN A 37 -1.96 5.73 -5.08
C GLN A 37 -0.66 5.40 -5.79
N VAL A 38 -0.59 5.81 -7.06
CA VAL A 38 0.65 5.83 -7.83
C VAL A 38 1.06 7.27 -8.06
N THR A 39 2.34 7.55 -7.87
CA THR A 39 2.95 8.83 -8.24
C THR A 39 4.04 8.53 -9.26
N VAL A 40 4.15 9.41 -10.26
CA VAL A 40 5.22 9.36 -11.25
C VAL A 40 6.02 10.65 -11.12
N ASP A 41 7.33 10.51 -11.04
CA ASP A 41 8.26 11.63 -11.09
C ASP A 41 9.23 11.44 -12.25
N VAL A 42 9.73 12.55 -12.80
CA VAL A 42 10.72 12.55 -13.87
C VAL A 42 11.92 13.30 -13.35
N ASP A 43 12.97 12.55 -12.99
CA ASP A 43 14.27 13.13 -12.63
C ASP A 43 15.20 13.03 -13.83
N ARG A 44 15.46 14.18 -14.45
CA ARG A 44 16.22 14.31 -15.71
C ARG A 44 15.57 13.48 -16.84
N ASP A 45 16.18 12.36 -17.21
CA ASP A 45 15.75 11.45 -18.27
C ASP A 45 15.22 10.11 -17.71
N GLU A 46 15.14 9.95 -16.39
CA GLU A 46 14.64 8.75 -15.73
C GLU A 46 13.23 8.97 -15.18
N GLN A 47 12.32 8.05 -15.54
CA GLN A 47 10.96 8.02 -15.01
C GLN A 47 10.91 7.08 -13.80
N VAL A 48 10.53 7.63 -12.64
CA VAL A 48 10.42 6.88 -11.39
C VAL A 48 8.95 6.73 -11.02
N TYR A 49 8.54 5.50 -10.70
CA TYR A 49 7.20 5.21 -10.21
C TYR A 49 7.25 4.87 -8.72
N CYS A 50 6.39 5.52 -7.94
CA CYS A 50 6.16 5.20 -6.54
C CYS A 50 4.74 4.67 -6.38
N PHE A 51 4.64 3.39 -6.01
CA PHE A 51 3.38 2.69 -5.77
C PHE A 51 3.14 2.59 -4.28
N SER A 52 2.01 3.11 -3.81
CA SER A 52 1.69 3.17 -2.39
C SER A 52 0.28 2.69 -2.08
N ALA A 53 0.12 2.12 -0.89
CA ALA A 53 -1.17 1.70 -0.36
C ALA A 53 -1.31 2.07 1.11
N MET A 54 -2.46 2.64 1.47
CA MET A 54 -2.88 2.89 2.84
C MET A 54 -3.97 1.87 3.21
N VAL A 55 -3.71 1.05 4.23
CA VAL A 55 -4.70 0.12 4.78
C VAL A 55 -5.21 0.68 6.11
N MET A 56 -6.51 0.92 6.20
CA MET A 56 -7.20 1.27 7.43
C MET A 56 -7.82 0.00 8.02
N TYR A 57 -7.59 -0.26 9.30
CA TYR A 57 -8.04 -1.51 9.93
C TYR A 57 -8.40 -1.32 11.42
N LYS A 58 -9.15 -2.24 11.99
CA LYS A 58 -9.45 -2.31 13.43
C LYS A 58 -8.39 -3.16 14.13
N ALA A 59 -7.92 -2.69 15.28
CA ALA A 59 -6.98 -3.39 16.17
C ALA A 59 -7.35 -3.21 17.64
#